data_AF-A0A3C2E9I9-F1
#
_entry.id   AF-A0A3C2E9I9-F1
#
_cell.length_a   1.000
_cell.length_b   1.000
_cell.length_c   1.000
_cell.angle_alpha   90.00
_cell.angle_beta   90.00
_cell.angle_gamma   90.00
#
_symmetry.space_group_name_H-M   'P 1'
#
loop_
_entity.id
_entity.type
_entity.pdbx_description
1 polymer ?
#
loop_
_entity_poly.entity_id
_entity_poly.type
_entity_poly.pdbx_seq_one_letter_code
_entity_poly.pdbx_strand_id
1 'polypeptide(L)' 'DTADVAALKGWRREVFGETALRLKRGKIALLLQGGKVVARDL' A
#
# COMPACT_ATOMS: atom_id res chain seq x y z
N ASP A 1 9.99 0.25 8.06
CA ASP A 1 8.52 0.18 8.19
C ASP A 1 8.09 0.30 9.65
N THR A 2 8.51 1.39 10.29
CA THR A 2 8.44 1.61 11.75
C THR A 2 7.69 2.89 12.08
N ALA A 3 6.90 3.42 11.13
CA ALA A 3 6.14 4.63 11.34
C ALA A 3 5.05 4.39 12.40
N ASP A 4 5.02 5.22 13.43
CA ASP A 4 4.07 5.11 14.52
C ASP A 4 2.71 5.75 14.14
N VAL A 5 2.01 5.11 13.21
CA VAL A 5 0.72 5.59 12.68
C VAL A 5 -0.36 4.52 12.83
N ALA A 6 -1.59 4.94 13.08
CA ALA A 6 -2.73 4.04 13.27
C ALA A 6 -2.98 3.10 12.06
N ALA A 7 -2.64 3.55 10.86
CA ALA A 7 -2.77 2.76 9.64
C ALA A 7 -1.85 1.52 9.59
N LEU A 8 -0.76 1.50 10.39
CA LEU A 8 0.18 0.38 10.48
C LEU A 8 -0.01 -0.48 11.74
N LYS A 9 -1.15 -0.35 12.43
CA LYS A 9 -1.47 -1.07 13.68
C LYS A 9 -2.74 -1.90 13.56
N GLY A 10 -2.72 -3.10 14.17
CA GLY A 10 -3.86 -4.02 14.24
C GLY A 10 -4.46 -4.32 12.87
N TRP A 11 -5.78 -4.50 12.81
CA TRP A 11 -6.50 -4.85 11.59
C TRP A 11 -6.30 -3.85 10.43
N ARG A 12 -6.03 -2.56 10.72
CA ARG A 12 -5.77 -1.56 9.68
C ARG A 12 -4.49 -1.86 8.90
N ARG A 13 -3.51 -2.49 9.54
CA ARG A 13 -2.28 -2.93 8.88
C ARG A 13 -2.57 -3.98 7.82
N GLU A 14 -3.48 -4.90 8.11
CA GLU A 14 -3.85 -5.97 7.19
C GLU A 14 -4.62 -5.43 5.99
N VAL A 15 -5.54 -4.48 6.22
CA VAL A 15 -6.36 -3.90 5.15
C VAL A 15 -5.58 -2.92 4.26
N PHE A 16 -4.70 -2.09 4.85
CA PHE A 16 -4.03 -1.00 4.13
C PHE A 16 -2.51 -1.05 4.26
N GLY A 17 -2.02 -1.35 5.46
CA GLY A 17 -0.61 -1.23 5.82
C GLY A 17 0.31 -2.08 4.96
N GLU A 18 0.04 -3.37 4.80
CA GLU A 18 0.93 -4.25 4.02
C GLU A 18 1.05 -3.81 2.56
N THR A 19 -0.05 -3.43 1.91
CA THR A 19 -0.04 -2.87 0.54
C THR A 19 0.74 -1.55 0.48
N ALA A 20 0.54 -0.64 1.44
CA ALA A 20 1.28 0.62 1.50
C ALA A 20 2.79 0.40 1.72
N LEU A 21 3.17 -0.58 2.53
CA LEU A 21 4.58 -0.95 2.75
C LEU A 21 5.19 -1.56 1.49
N ARG A 22 4.45 -2.42 0.76
CA ARG A 22 4.89 -2.96 -0.53
C ARG A 22 5.12 -1.85 -1.55
N LEU A 23 4.22 -0.87 -1.61
CA LEU A 23 4.37 0.30 -2.48
C LEU A 23 5.62 1.11 -2.11
N LYS A 24 5.78 1.42 -0.82
CA LYS A 24 6.96 2.15 -0.33
C LYS A 24 8.28 1.44 -0.66
N ARG A 25 8.28 0.10 -0.62
CA ARG A 25 9.45 -0.74 -0.93
C ARG A 25 9.65 -0.96 -2.44
N GLY A 26 8.82 -0.38 -3.30
CA GLY A 26 8.92 -0.55 -4.76
C GLY A 26 8.53 -1.94 -5.27
N LYS A 27 7.71 -2.69 -4.51
CA LYS A 27 7.25 -4.04 -4.90
C LYS A 27 5.95 -4.03 -5.71
N ILE A 28 5.27 -2.89 -5.74
CA ILE A 28 4.05 -2.65 -6.51
C ILE A 28 4.10 -1.24 -7.07
N ALA A 29 3.40 -1.01 -8.16
CA ALA A 29 3.18 0.30 -8.76
C ALA A 29 1.69 0.67 -8.71
N LEU A 30 1.42 1.98 -8.57
CA LEU A 30 0.10 2.55 -8.80
C LEU A 30 0.02 3.04 -10.24
N LEU A 31 -1.00 2.60 -10.98
CA LEU A 31 -1.25 2.98 -12.36
C LEU A 31 -2.60 3.68 -12.46
N LEU A 32 -2.72 4.59 -13.43
CA LEU A 32 -4.01 5.13 -13.86
C LEU A 32 -4.50 4.34 -15.07
N GLN A 33 -5.64 3.68 -14.93
CA GLN A 33 -6.27 2.90 -15.98
C GLN A 33 -7.74 3.29 -16.10
N GLY A 34 -8.13 3.88 -17.24
CA GLY A 34 -9.50 4.32 -17.49
C GLY A 34 -10.05 5.29 -16.43
N GLY A 35 -9.21 6.21 -15.94
CA GLY A 35 -9.56 7.17 -14.89
C GLY A 35 -9.61 6.60 -13.47
N LYS A 36 -9.26 5.32 -13.27
CA LYS A 36 -9.20 4.68 -11.95
C LYS A 36 -7.76 4.39 -11.56
N VAL A 37 -7.47 4.45 -10.25
CA VAL A 37 -6.19 4.01 -9.68
C VAL A 37 -6.23 2.51 -9.49
N VAL A 38 -5.24 1.79 -10.03
CA VAL A 38 -5.05 0.35 -9.84
C VAL A 38 -3.65 0.07 -9.30
N ALA A 39 -3.52 -0.92 -8.43
CA ALA A 39 -2.23 -1.41 -7.96
C ALA A 39 -1.80 -2.65 -8.77
N ARG A 40 -0.55 -2.70 -9.22
CA ARG A 40 0.04 -3.84 -9.93
C ARG A 40 1.37 -4.22 -9.31
N ASP A 41 1.68 -5.52 -9.31
CA ASP A 41 2.99 -5.99 -8.91
C ASP A 41 4.06 -5.55 -9.91
N LEU A 42 5.26 -5.24 -9.39
CA LEU A 42 6.45 -4.94 -10.16
C LEU A 42 7.38 -6.15 -10.24
#